data_AF-A0AAN7FRM1-F1
#
_entry.id   AF-A0AAN7FRM1-F1
#
_cell.length_a   1.000
_cell.length_b   1.000
_cell.length_c   1.000
_cell.angle_alpha   90.00
_cell.angle_beta   90.00
_cell.angle_gamma   90.00
#
_symmetry.space_group_name_H-M   'P 1'
#
loop_
_entity.id
_entity.type
_entity.pdbx_description
1 polymer ?
#
loop_
_entity_poly.entity_id
_entity_poly.type
_entity_poly.pdbx_seq_one_letter_code
_entity_poly.pdbx_strand_id
1 'polypeptide(L)'
;MLDTYDFEDDIWLCHSFEGECNDFTAFSPAIDTLKEVEAFLATNPSEIVTLILEDYVESPKGLTKVFNASGLMKYWFPMSNMPQNGQDWPLVKDMVANNQRLIVFTTERKKQESEGIAYQWNYMVENMYGDDGMNSGSCPNCAESAALNDKTKSLVLVNYYKSVPIMKSSCEDNSPELLNMLQTCYGAAGNRWANFVAVDFYKRSDGRGAFQAVDRLNGKLLCGCDDVNECALGSLTTCNPVEPIQNSKMAV
;
A
#
# COMPACT_ATOMS: atom_id res chain seq x y z
N MET A 1 1.83 -3.19 -3.86
CA MET A 1 1.07 -4.40 -4.20
C MET A 1 1.90 -5.19 -5.18
N LEU A 2 1.96 -6.51 -5.04
CA LEU A 2 2.73 -7.40 -5.90
C LEU A 2 1.85 -8.60 -6.25
N ASP A 3 1.72 -8.88 -7.52
CA ASP A 3 0.89 -9.98 -7.98
C ASP A 3 1.80 -11.21 -8.14
N THR A 4 1.52 -12.26 -7.38
CA THR A 4 2.39 -13.43 -7.25
C THR A 4 1.73 -14.68 -7.82
N TYR A 5 2.44 -15.38 -8.70
CA TYR A 5 1.95 -16.57 -9.41
C TYR A 5 2.95 -17.71 -9.38
N ASP A 6 2.47 -18.94 -9.53
CA ASP A 6 3.32 -20.05 -9.98
C ASP A 6 3.58 -19.92 -11.49
N PHE A 7 4.85 -19.92 -11.89
CA PHE A 7 5.26 -19.85 -13.29
C PHE A 7 6.67 -20.41 -13.48
N GLU A 8 6.90 -21.16 -14.57
CA GLU A 8 8.19 -21.82 -14.85
C GLU A 8 8.81 -22.55 -13.65
N ASP A 9 8.00 -23.31 -12.91
CA ASP A 9 8.40 -24.06 -11.70
C ASP A 9 8.96 -23.19 -10.54
N ASP A 10 8.70 -21.87 -10.54
CA ASP A 10 9.07 -20.93 -9.47
C ASP A 10 7.93 -19.92 -9.18
N ILE A 11 8.15 -19.01 -8.22
CA ILE A 11 7.24 -17.91 -7.90
C ILE A 11 7.64 -16.66 -8.66
N TRP A 12 6.70 -16.10 -9.42
CA TRP A 12 6.93 -14.94 -10.28
C TRP A 12 6.03 -13.77 -9.92
N LEU A 13 6.53 -12.57 -10.25
CA LEU A 13 5.72 -11.37 -10.35
C LEU A 13 5.14 -11.28 -11.76
N CYS A 14 3.82 -11.12 -11.85
CA CYS A 14 3.10 -11.21 -13.11
C CYS A 14 1.82 -10.40 -13.04
N HIS A 15 1.50 -9.60 -14.06
CA HIS A 15 0.22 -8.88 -14.11
C HIS A 15 -0.67 -9.51 -15.17
N SER A 16 -1.49 -10.47 -14.75
CA SER A 16 -2.17 -11.42 -15.65
C SER A 16 -3.68 -11.53 -15.33
N PHE A 17 -4.35 -12.47 -15.99
CA PHE A 17 -5.79 -12.69 -15.86
C PHE A 17 -6.11 -14.18 -15.63
N GLU A 18 -7.30 -14.46 -15.13
CA GLU A 18 -7.82 -15.83 -14.89
C GLU A 18 -6.98 -16.68 -13.91
N GLY A 19 -6.10 -16.05 -13.12
CA GLY A 19 -5.26 -16.75 -12.15
C GLY A 19 -4.06 -17.48 -12.75
N GLU A 20 -3.73 -17.23 -14.02
CA GLU A 20 -2.60 -17.85 -14.71
C GLU A 20 -1.58 -16.81 -15.17
N CYS A 21 -0.29 -17.05 -14.94
CA CYS A 21 0.77 -16.22 -15.51
C CYS A 21 1.19 -16.74 -16.90
N ASN A 22 1.47 -15.82 -17.82
CA ASN A 22 1.85 -16.13 -19.20
C ASN A 22 3.19 -15.45 -19.55
N ASP A 23 3.91 -15.96 -20.56
CA ASP A 23 5.19 -15.39 -21.03
C ASP A 23 5.14 -13.88 -21.28
N PHE A 24 4.01 -13.37 -21.79
CA PHE A 24 3.84 -11.96 -22.14
C PHE A 24 3.33 -11.07 -21.00
N THR A 25 2.89 -11.67 -19.88
CA THR A 25 2.47 -10.97 -18.64
C THR A 25 3.48 -11.11 -17.51
N ALA A 26 4.42 -12.06 -17.63
CA ALA A 26 5.51 -12.28 -16.68
C ALA A 26 6.46 -11.08 -16.64
N PHE A 27 6.76 -10.61 -15.43
CA PHE A 27 7.72 -9.53 -15.22
C PHE A 27 9.10 -10.08 -14.83
N SER A 28 9.18 -10.77 -13.69
CA SER A 28 10.43 -11.36 -13.19
C SER A 28 10.15 -12.42 -12.12
N PRO A 29 11.11 -13.30 -11.82
CA PRO A 29 11.08 -14.11 -10.61
C PRO A 29 10.89 -13.22 -9.36
N ALA A 30 10.03 -13.64 -8.44
CA ALA A 30 9.73 -12.87 -7.24
C ALA A 30 10.96 -12.72 -6.33
N ILE A 31 11.88 -13.70 -6.36
CA ILE A 31 13.10 -13.69 -5.56
C ILE A 31 13.97 -12.46 -5.82
N ASP A 32 13.98 -11.91 -7.03
CA ASP A 32 14.83 -10.77 -7.38
C ASP A 32 14.32 -9.50 -6.71
N THR A 33 13.02 -9.21 -6.84
CA THR A 33 12.39 -8.08 -6.15
C THR A 33 12.47 -8.23 -4.63
N LEU A 34 12.26 -9.43 -4.09
CA LEU A 34 12.35 -9.65 -2.65
C LEU A 34 13.78 -9.47 -2.10
N LYS A 35 14.82 -9.77 -2.88
CA LYS A 35 16.21 -9.44 -2.53
C LYS A 35 16.48 -7.94 -2.54
N GLU A 36 15.86 -7.18 -3.45
CA GLU A 36 15.94 -5.72 -3.40
C GLU A 36 15.31 -5.15 -2.12
N VAL A 37 14.15 -5.67 -1.71
CA VAL A 37 13.51 -5.32 -0.44
C VAL A 37 14.40 -5.69 0.75
N GLU A 38 15.06 -6.86 0.72
CA GLU A 38 15.98 -7.26 1.78
C GLU A 38 17.16 -6.31 1.88
N ALA A 39 17.79 -5.97 0.74
CA ALA A 39 18.91 -5.03 0.69
C ALA A 39 18.51 -3.64 1.19
N PHE A 40 17.30 -3.18 0.85
CA PHE A 40 16.75 -1.93 1.37
C PHE A 40 16.60 -1.97 2.90
N LEU A 41 15.95 -3.00 3.45
CA LEU A 41 15.76 -3.12 4.90
C LEU A 41 17.08 -3.31 5.65
N ALA A 42 18.08 -3.96 5.04
CA ALA A 42 19.41 -4.12 5.61
C ALA A 42 20.19 -2.80 5.70
N THR A 43 20.05 -1.94 4.69
CA THR A 43 20.74 -0.64 4.62
C THR A 43 20.00 0.48 5.35
N ASN A 44 18.70 0.30 5.61
CA ASN A 44 17.84 1.29 6.26
C ASN A 44 17.21 0.69 7.54
N PRO A 45 17.93 0.70 8.68
CA PRO A 45 17.52 -0.05 9.88
C PRO A 45 16.27 0.51 10.59
N SER A 46 15.89 1.76 10.30
CA SER A 46 14.71 2.41 10.87
C SER A 46 13.46 2.28 10.01
N GLU A 47 13.60 1.77 8.78
CA GLU A 47 12.50 1.73 7.81
C GLU A 47 11.69 0.45 7.96
N ILE A 48 10.40 0.55 7.66
CA ILE A 48 9.43 -0.53 7.63
C ILE A 48 8.87 -0.64 6.21
N VAL A 49 8.73 -1.86 5.71
CA VAL A 49 8.11 -2.15 4.41
C VAL A 49 6.84 -2.97 4.63
N THR A 50 5.77 -2.58 3.94
CA THR A 50 4.54 -3.38 3.84
C THR A 50 4.39 -3.92 2.43
N LEU A 51 4.21 -5.22 2.30
CA LEU A 51 3.88 -5.90 1.04
C LEU A 51 2.43 -6.38 1.11
N ILE A 52 1.66 -6.10 0.06
CA ILE A 52 0.31 -6.65 -0.15
C ILE A 52 0.41 -7.50 -1.40
N LEU A 53 0.18 -8.80 -1.25
CA LEU A 53 0.32 -9.78 -2.31
C LEU A 53 -1.05 -10.10 -2.90
N GLU A 54 -1.23 -9.81 -4.19
CA GLU A 54 -2.31 -10.42 -4.97
C GLU A 54 -1.89 -11.84 -5.32
N ASP A 55 -2.40 -12.79 -4.55
CA ASP A 55 -1.81 -14.11 -4.42
C ASP A 55 -2.57 -15.16 -5.22
N TYR A 56 -1.91 -15.64 -6.28
CA TYR A 56 -2.35 -16.74 -7.14
C TYR A 56 -1.42 -17.96 -7.03
N VAL A 57 -0.57 -18.03 -5.98
CA VAL A 57 0.36 -19.14 -5.78
C VAL A 57 -0.35 -20.34 -5.17
N GLU A 58 -0.44 -21.44 -5.90
CA GLU A 58 -1.02 -22.71 -5.45
C GLU A 58 0.06 -23.70 -4.96
N SER A 59 1.31 -23.55 -5.38
CA SER A 59 2.39 -24.46 -5.00
C SER A 59 2.58 -24.53 -3.48
N PRO A 60 2.72 -25.74 -2.90
CA PRO A 60 2.85 -25.87 -1.46
C PRO A 60 4.06 -25.11 -0.92
N LYS A 61 3.78 -24.15 -0.03
CA LYS A 61 4.77 -23.29 0.62
C LYS A 61 5.57 -22.40 -0.34
N GLY A 62 5.03 -22.10 -1.53
CA GLY A 62 5.71 -21.29 -2.54
C GLY A 62 6.20 -19.96 -1.99
N LEU A 63 5.30 -19.18 -1.39
CA LEU A 63 5.63 -17.88 -0.79
C LEU A 63 6.60 -18.02 0.40
N THR A 64 6.37 -18.97 1.31
CA THR A 64 7.26 -19.22 2.44
C THR A 64 8.69 -19.54 1.97
N LYS A 65 8.85 -20.34 0.92
CA LYS A 65 10.16 -20.70 0.36
C LYS A 65 10.87 -19.47 -0.21
N VAL A 66 10.19 -18.66 -1.02
CA VAL A 66 10.83 -17.49 -1.64
C VAL A 66 11.17 -16.40 -0.60
N PHE A 67 10.32 -16.18 0.41
CA PHE A 67 10.66 -15.28 1.53
C PHE A 67 11.85 -15.78 2.34
N ASN A 68 11.95 -17.09 2.62
CA ASN A 68 13.14 -17.64 3.28
C ASN A 68 14.39 -17.46 2.41
N ALA A 69 14.31 -17.78 1.12
CA ALA A 69 15.43 -17.67 0.18
C ALA A 69 15.92 -16.22 -0.01
N SER A 70 15.00 -15.24 0.06
CA SER A 70 15.35 -13.82 0.00
C SER A 70 16.05 -13.31 1.26
N GLY A 71 15.95 -14.02 2.39
CA GLY A 71 16.48 -13.57 3.68
C GLY A 71 15.56 -12.63 4.46
N LEU A 72 14.36 -12.33 3.95
CA LEU A 72 13.41 -11.39 4.54
C LEU A 72 12.78 -11.85 5.86
N MET A 73 12.78 -13.16 6.15
CA MET A 73 12.13 -13.71 7.36
C MET A 73 12.68 -13.14 8.67
N LYS A 74 13.93 -12.66 8.70
CA LYS A 74 14.52 -11.98 9.86
C LYS A 74 13.88 -10.62 10.19
N TYR A 75 13.15 -10.04 9.24
CA TYR A 75 12.42 -8.78 9.39
C TYR A 75 10.91 -8.99 9.63
N TRP A 76 10.43 -10.22 9.58
CA TRP A 76 9.00 -10.54 9.55
C TRP A 76 8.25 -10.02 10.79
N PHE A 77 7.18 -9.26 10.56
CA PHE A 77 6.26 -8.84 11.60
C PHE A 77 5.30 -10.00 11.92
N PRO A 78 5.32 -10.54 13.16
CA PRO A 78 4.59 -11.76 13.48
C PRO A 78 3.08 -11.51 13.54
N MET A 79 2.30 -12.42 12.94
CA MET A 79 0.84 -12.31 12.90
C MET A 79 0.20 -12.29 14.31
N SER A 80 0.82 -12.93 15.29
CA SER A 80 0.37 -12.88 16.70
C SER A 80 0.37 -11.47 17.30
N ASN A 81 1.15 -10.55 16.72
CA ASN A 81 1.25 -9.16 17.15
C ASN A 81 0.43 -8.22 16.25
N MET A 82 -0.21 -8.73 15.20
CA MET A 82 -1.10 -7.91 14.37
C MET A 82 -2.41 -7.64 15.13
N PRO A 83 -2.87 -6.39 15.18
CA PRO A 83 -4.08 -6.05 15.92
C PRO A 83 -5.31 -6.69 15.27
N GLN A 84 -6.28 -7.03 16.11
CA GLN A 84 -7.58 -7.54 15.70
C GLN A 84 -8.66 -6.55 16.12
N ASN A 85 -9.83 -6.58 15.48
CA ASN A 85 -11.00 -5.81 15.90
C ASN A 85 -10.73 -4.30 16.04
N GLY A 86 -10.00 -3.73 15.09
CA GLY A 86 -9.75 -2.28 15.02
C GLY A 86 -8.77 -1.75 16.06
N GLN A 87 -8.08 -2.61 16.81
CA GLN A 87 -7.07 -2.16 17.76
C GLN A 87 -5.87 -1.51 17.07
N ASP A 88 -5.14 -0.70 17.83
CA ASP A 88 -3.96 0.01 17.35
C ASP A 88 -2.82 -0.95 17.01
N TRP A 89 -2.09 -0.63 15.94
CA TRP A 89 -0.84 -1.30 15.62
C TRP A 89 0.26 -0.91 16.62
N PRO A 90 1.28 -1.77 16.85
CA PRO A 90 2.42 -1.39 17.66
C PRO A 90 3.09 -0.11 17.14
N LEU A 91 3.75 0.61 18.05
CA LEU A 91 4.46 1.82 17.68
C LEU A 91 5.63 1.46 16.74
N VAL A 92 5.86 2.30 15.73
CA VAL A 92 6.98 2.15 14.77
C VAL A 92 8.31 1.96 15.50
N LYS A 93 8.55 2.71 16.58
CA LYS A 93 9.77 2.58 17.40
C LYS A 93 9.95 1.16 17.98
N ASP A 94 8.86 0.49 18.35
CA ASP A 94 8.89 -0.83 18.96
C ASP A 94 9.05 -1.90 17.87
N MET A 95 8.40 -1.72 16.73
CA MET A 95 8.61 -2.57 15.54
C MET A 95 10.08 -2.54 15.09
N VAL A 96 10.66 -1.35 15.00
CA VAL A 96 12.08 -1.15 14.65
C VAL A 96 13.00 -1.77 15.70
N ALA A 97 12.76 -1.50 16.99
CA ALA A 97 13.58 -2.04 18.07
C ALA A 97 13.60 -3.59 18.11
N ASN A 98 12.51 -4.23 17.70
CA ASN A 98 12.40 -5.69 17.61
C ASN A 98 12.81 -6.27 16.25
N ASN A 99 13.29 -5.43 15.31
CA ASN A 99 13.58 -5.79 13.92
C ASN A 99 12.38 -6.44 13.19
N GLN A 100 11.15 -6.10 13.58
CA GLN A 100 9.89 -6.55 12.97
C GLN A 100 9.42 -5.51 11.95
N ARG A 101 10.16 -5.42 10.83
CA ARG A 101 10.10 -4.31 9.87
C ARG A 101 9.54 -4.69 8.49
N LEU A 102 9.05 -5.90 8.33
CA LEU A 102 8.35 -6.36 7.14
C LEU A 102 6.95 -6.86 7.51
N ILE A 103 5.91 -6.15 7.06
CA ILE A 103 4.52 -6.57 7.17
C ILE A 103 4.10 -7.16 5.82
N VAL A 104 3.52 -8.36 5.81
CA VAL A 104 3.07 -9.00 4.56
C VAL A 104 1.61 -9.43 4.69
N PHE A 105 0.81 -9.00 3.72
CA PHE A 105 -0.57 -9.42 3.54
C PHE A 105 -0.72 -10.24 2.25
N THR A 106 -1.69 -11.15 2.22
CA THR A 106 -2.07 -11.96 1.05
C THR A 106 -3.58 -11.85 0.81
N THR A 107 -4.00 -11.90 -0.45
CA THR A 107 -5.41 -12.00 -0.85
C THR A 107 -5.97 -13.42 -0.75
N GLU A 108 -5.13 -14.46 -0.59
CA GLU A 108 -5.59 -15.84 -0.47
C GLU A 108 -5.76 -16.25 1.01
N ARG A 109 -7.01 -16.52 1.40
CA ARG A 109 -7.37 -16.82 2.80
C ARG A 109 -6.62 -18.00 3.39
N LYS A 110 -6.43 -19.07 2.62
CA LYS A 110 -5.80 -20.32 3.10
C LYS A 110 -4.35 -20.09 3.55
N LYS A 111 -3.65 -19.11 2.98
CA LYS A 111 -2.25 -18.79 3.29
C LYS A 111 -2.03 -18.33 4.71
N GLN A 112 -3.07 -17.81 5.36
CA GLN A 112 -3.00 -17.47 6.78
C GLN A 112 -2.75 -18.71 7.65
N GLU A 113 -3.49 -19.79 7.41
CA GLU A 113 -3.32 -21.04 8.15
C GLU A 113 -2.16 -21.87 7.61
N SER A 114 -2.02 -21.93 6.29
CA SER A 114 -1.03 -22.81 5.66
C SER A 114 0.38 -22.22 5.69
N GLU A 115 0.56 -20.91 5.65
CA GLU A 115 1.88 -20.25 5.53
C GLU A 115 2.13 -19.19 6.61
N GLY A 116 1.12 -18.79 7.37
CA GLY A 116 1.25 -17.73 8.38
C GLY A 116 1.30 -16.32 7.80
N ILE A 117 0.81 -16.14 6.57
CA ILE A 117 0.75 -14.84 5.88
C ILE A 117 -0.64 -14.23 6.11
N ALA A 118 -0.69 -13.00 6.60
CA ALA A 118 -1.94 -12.39 7.07
C ALA A 118 -2.93 -12.18 5.91
N TYR A 119 -4.15 -12.75 6.04
CA TYR A 119 -5.20 -12.54 5.05
C TYR A 119 -5.68 -11.09 5.11
N GLN A 120 -5.51 -10.33 4.02
CA GLN A 120 -5.61 -8.87 4.05
C GLN A 120 -6.96 -8.35 4.58
N TRP A 121 -8.06 -9.02 4.21
CA TRP A 121 -9.42 -8.63 4.58
C TRP A 121 -9.76 -8.86 6.05
N ASN A 122 -8.86 -9.47 6.81
CA ASN A 122 -8.96 -9.47 8.27
C ASN A 122 -8.53 -8.13 8.90
N TYR A 123 -7.75 -7.30 8.20
CA TYR A 123 -7.04 -6.16 8.77
C TYR A 123 -7.35 -4.81 8.09
N MET A 124 -7.70 -4.82 6.80
CA MET A 124 -8.00 -3.61 6.04
C MET A 124 -9.35 -3.64 5.33
N VAL A 125 -9.92 -2.46 5.13
CA VAL A 125 -11.01 -2.21 4.16
C VAL A 125 -10.43 -1.55 2.91
N GLU A 126 -11.05 -1.80 1.77
CA GLU A 126 -10.56 -1.34 0.47
C GLU A 126 -11.70 -0.96 -0.48
N ASN A 127 -11.53 0.15 -1.20
CA ASN A 127 -12.50 0.57 -2.21
C ASN A 127 -12.32 -0.21 -3.52
N MET A 128 -13.37 -0.17 -4.34
CA MET A 128 -13.38 -0.78 -5.66
C MET A 128 -12.17 -0.30 -6.48
N TYR A 129 -11.51 -1.24 -7.15
CA TYR A 129 -10.40 -1.00 -8.06
C TYR A 129 -10.89 -0.76 -9.50
N GLY A 130 -9.97 -0.35 -10.38
CA GLY A 130 -10.27 -0.13 -11.78
C GLY A 130 -11.25 1.01 -12.04
N ASP A 131 -11.84 1.03 -13.23
CA ASP A 131 -12.73 2.11 -13.68
C ASP A 131 -13.96 2.29 -12.75
N ASP A 132 -14.49 1.19 -12.20
CA ASP A 132 -15.61 1.21 -11.25
C ASP A 132 -15.25 1.87 -9.90
N GLY A 133 -13.95 1.93 -9.59
CA GLY A 133 -13.39 2.62 -8.43
C GLY A 133 -13.21 4.12 -8.59
N MET A 134 -13.17 4.63 -9.83
CA MET A 134 -12.78 6.01 -10.13
C MET A 134 -13.97 6.98 -10.22
N ASN A 135 -15.12 6.62 -9.65
CA ASN A 135 -16.35 7.40 -9.71
C ASN A 135 -16.29 8.66 -8.81
N SER A 136 -16.27 9.85 -9.42
CA SER A 136 -16.22 11.12 -8.67
C SER A 136 -17.33 11.23 -7.61
N GLY A 137 -16.93 11.45 -6.35
CA GLY A 137 -17.84 11.61 -5.21
C GLY A 137 -18.44 10.31 -4.66
N SER A 138 -18.03 9.15 -5.18
CA SER A 138 -18.43 7.83 -4.67
C SER A 138 -17.19 6.99 -4.37
N CYS A 139 -17.23 6.21 -3.30
CA CYS A 139 -16.16 5.29 -2.93
C CYS A 139 -16.78 3.96 -2.47
N PRO A 140 -17.23 3.10 -3.40
CA PRO A 140 -17.77 1.79 -3.08
C PRO A 140 -16.65 0.85 -2.62
N ASN A 141 -16.94 -0.13 -1.75
CA ASN A 141 -15.98 -1.19 -1.40
C ASN A 141 -15.88 -2.24 -2.53
N CYS A 142 -14.72 -2.90 -2.66
CA CYS A 142 -14.62 -4.12 -3.46
C CYS A 142 -15.39 -5.28 -2.81
N ALA A 143 -15.70 -6.32 -3.58
CA ALA A 143 -16.60 -7.39 -3.16
C ALA A 143 -16.04 -8.23 -2.00
N GLU A 144 -14.72 -8.35 -1.95
CA GLU A 144 -13.97 -9.15 -0.98
C GLU A 144 -13.76 -8.41 0.35
N SER A 145 -13.78 -7.07 0.31
CA SER A 145 -13.67 -6.20 1.48
C SER A 145 -14.99 -6.08 2.23
N ALA A 146 -14.90 -5.89 3.54
CA ALA A 146 -16.02 -5.39 4.34
C ALA A 146 -16.40 -3.95 3.90
N ALA A 147 -17.55 -3.46 4.37
CA ALA A 147 -17.95 -2.07 4.16
C ALA A 147 -16.86 -1.11 4.67
N LEU A 148 -16.57 -0.03 3.95
CA LEU A 148 -15.45 0.87 4.28
C LEU A 148 -15.53 1.48 5.69
N ASN A 149 -16.74 1.64 6.22
CA ASN A 149 -16.95 2.14 7.58
C ASN A 149 -16.83 1.07 8.68
N ASP A 150 -16.47 -0.17 8.34
CA ASP A 150 -16.19 -1.23 9.30
C ASP A 150 -14.90 -0.93 10.06
N LYS A 151 -15.05 -0.47 11.30
CA LYS A 151 -13.95 -0.13 12.20
C LYS A 151 -13.33 -1.33 12.90
N THR A 152 -13.83 -2.55 12.66
CA THR A 152 -13.15 -3.78 13.12
C THR A 152 -11.88 -4.06 12.29
N LYS A 153 -11.72 -3.40 11.14
CA LYS A 153 -10.51 -3.37 10.32
C LYS A 153 -9.79 -2.07 10.58
N SER A 154 -8.57 -2.11 11.14
CA SER A 154 -7.87 -0.88 11.54
C SER A 154 -7.29 -0.11 10.36
N LEU A 155 -7.02 -0.78 9.25
CA LEU A 155 -6.37 -0.19 8.07
C LEU A 155 -7.38 0.15 6.96
N VAL A 156 -7.04 1.16 6.16
CA VAL A 156 -7.81 1.59 4.98
C VAL A 156 -6.86 1.66 3.78
N LEU A 157 -7.18 0.96 2.70
CA LEU A 157 -6.51 1.06 1.41
C LEU A 157 -7.42 1.78 0.41
N VAL A 158 -6.85 2.72 -0.36
CA VAL A 158 -7.57 3.38 -1.46
C VAL A 158 -6.91 3.08 -2.80
N ASN A 159 -7.64 2.43 -3.70
CA ASN A 159 -7.35 2.27 -5.11
C ASN A 159 -7.83 3.50 -5.90
N TYR A 160 -6.97 4.02 -6.78
CA TYR A 160 -7.34 5.01 -7.77
C TYR A 160 -6.50 4.84 -9.05
N TYR A 161 -6.96 3.94 -9.91
CA TYR A 161 -6.34 3.61 -11.20
C TYR A 161 -7.38 2.97 -12.11
N LYS A 162 -7.13 2.97 -13.42
CA LYS A 162 -8.03 2.41 -14.44
C LYS A 162 -7.81 0.92 -14.57
N SER A 163 -8.80 0.20 -15.10
CA SER A 163 -8.67 -1.25 -15.29
C SER A 163 -7.59 -1.61 -16.32
N VAL A 164 -7.35 -0.72 -17.28
CA VAL A 164 -6.27 -0.86 -18.26
C VAL A 164 -5.15 0.13 -17.91
N PRO A 165 -3.95 -0.35 -17.53
CA PRO A 165 -2.86 0.52 -17.10
C PRO A 165 -2.23 1.22 -18.30
N ILE A 166 -2.64 2.48 -18.54
CA ILE A 166 -2.10 3.31 -19.63
C ILE A 166 -1.24 4.42 -19.03
N MET A 167 0.07 4.32 -19.21
CA MET A 167 1.05 5.29 -18.66
C MET A 167 0.70 6.75 -18.96
N LYS A 168 0.15 7.04 -20.15
CA LYS A 168 -0.26 8.40 -20.53
C LYS A 168 -1.44 8.91 -19.70
N SER A 169 -2.47 8.08 -19.47
CA SER A 169 -3.62 8.49 -18.69
C SER A 169 -3.27 8.61 -17.20
N SER A 170 -2.35 7.79 -16.69
CA SER A 170 -1.91 7.87 -15.30
C SER A 170 -1.26 9.21 -14.94
N CYS A 171 -0.74 9.97 -15.91
CA CYS A 171 -0.33 11.36 -15.67
C CYS A 171 -1.51 12.25 -15.25
N GLU A 172 -2.69 12.05 -15.85
CA GLU A 172 -3.93 12.77 -15.55
C GLU A 172 -4.63 12.15 -14.34
N ASP A 173 -4.54 10.84 -14.12
CA ASP A 173 -5.19 10.19 -12.98
C ASP A 173 -4.45 10.52 -11.66
N ASN A 174 -3.11 10.55 -11.65
CA ASN A 174 -2.29 10.91 -10.50
C ASN A 174 -2.17 12.44 -10.32
N SER A 175 -3.29 13.12 -10.24
CA SER A 175 -3.42 14.59 -10.27
C SER A 175 -4.40 15.05 -9.15
N PRO A 176 -5.00 16.27 -9.17
CA PRO A 176 -5.97 16.70 -8.15
C PRO A 176 -7.12 15.71 -7.89
N GLU A 177 -7.54 14.94 -8.88
CA GLU A 177 -8.62 13.98 -8.80
C GLU A 177 -8.31 12.83 -7.84
N LEU A 178 -7.05 12.41 -7.74
CA LEU A 178 -6.58 11.46 -6.72
C LEU A 178 -6.83 12.01 -5.31
N LEU A 179 -6.50 13.28 -5.07
CA LEU A 179 -6.72 13.92 -3.76
C LEU A 179 -8.21 14.05 -3.43
N ASN A 180 -9.05 14.34 -4.43
CA ASN A 180 -10.51 14.37 -4.28
C ASN A 180 -11.08 12.99 -3.94
N MET A 181 -10.53 11.92 -4.54
CA MET A 181 -10.92 10.56 -4.22
C MET A 181 -10.54 10.20 -2.77
N LEU A 182 -9.32 10.53 -2.34
CA LEU A 182 -8.91 10.32 -0.94
C LEU A 182 -9.84 11.01 0.06
N GLN A 183 -10.29 12.24 -0.23
CA GLN A 183 -11.25 12.96 0.60
C GLN A 183 -12.65 12.32 0.60
N THR A 184 -13.07 11.77 -0.55
CA THR A 184 -14.34 11.05 -0.70
C THR A 184 -14.32 9.75 0.10
N CYS A 185 -13.26 8.95 -0.08
CA CYS A 185 -13.07 7.70 0.64
C CYS A 185 -12.86 7.91 2.14
N TYR A 186 -12.28 9.03 2.59
CA TYR A 186 -12.25 9.40 4.01
C TYR A 186 -13.66 9.44 4.64
N GLY A 187 -14.62 10.06 3.95
CA GLY A 187 -16.01 10.11 4.38
C GLY A 187 -16.66 8.72 4.40
N ALA A 188 -16.49 7.96 3.32
CA ALA A 188 -17.02 6.60 3.20
C ALA A 188 -16.41 5.63 4.24
N ALA A 189 -15.14 5.82 4.61
CA ALA A 189 -14.43 5.02 5.60
C ALA A 189 -14.76 5.38 7.06
N GLY A 190 -15.82 6.16 7.28
CA GLY A 190 -16.27 6.54 8.62
C GLY A 190 -15.33 7.54 9.30
N ASN A 191 -14.84 8.52 8.52
CA ASN A 191 -13.89 9.56 8.92
C ASN A 191 -12.51 9.01 9.29
N ARG A 192 -12.00 8.06 8.51
CA ARG A 192 -10.65 7.50 8.65
C ARG A 192 -9.86 7.76 7.39
N TRP A 193 -8.67 8.35 7.54
CA TRP A 193 -7.77 8.57 6.41
C TRP A 193 -7.13 7.26 5.98
N ALA A 194 -6.87 7.13 4.69
CA ALA A 194 -6.23 5.95 4.12
C ALA A 194 -4.81 5.76 4.68
N ASN A 195 -4.45 4.51 4.98
CA ASN A 195 -3.09 4.12 5.33
C ASN A 195 -2.27 3.80 4.08
N PHE A 196 -2.93 3.34 3.03
CA PHE A 196 -2.32 2.98 1.75
C PHE A 196 -3.09 3.61 0.59
N VAL A 197 -2.38 3.98 -0.44
CA VAL A 197 -2.94 4.43 -1.72
C VAL A 197 -2.27 3.64 -2.85
N ALA A 198 -3.07 3.03 -3.71
CA ALA A 198 -2.63 2.29 -4.88
C ALA A 198 -2.99 3.08 -6.14
N VAL A 199 -2.00 3.24 -7.02
CA VAL A 199 -2.11 3.99 -8.27
C VAL A 199 -1.26 3.33 -9.35
N ASP A 200 -1.63 3.56 -10.61
CA ASP A 200 -0.83 3.15 -11.76
C ASP A 200 0.33 4.11 -12.01
N PHE A 201 1.49 3.55 -12.37
CA PHE A 201 2.72 4.28 -12.73
C PHE A 201 3.04 5.45 -11.80
N TYR A 202 3.17 5.21 -10.48
CA TYR A 202 3.29 6.23 -9.42
C TYR A 202 4.25 7.42 -9.66
N LYS A 203 5.21 7.31 -10.56
CA LYS A 203 6.12 8.41 -10.98
C LYS A 203 5.53 9.33 -12.08
N ARG A 204 4.33 9.05 -12.57
CA ARG A 204 3.65 9.79 -13.63
C ARG A 204 2.56 10.65 -13.00
N SER A 205 2.63 11.95 -13.24
CA SER A 205 1.68 12.96 -12.75
C SER A 205 1.87 14.28 -13.50
N ASP A 206 0.89 15.17 -13.40
CA ASP A 206 0.96 16.57 -13.86
C ASP A 206 1.57 17.53 -12.81
N GLY A 207 1.89 17.01 -11.63
CA GLY A 207 2.51 17.73 -10.52
C GLY A 207 3.19 16.78 -9.53
N ARG A 208 2.93 16.95 -8.22
CA ARG A 208 3.51 16.12 -7.16
C ARG A 208 2.88 14.71 -7.05
N GLY A 209 1.70 14.50 -7.64
CA GLY A 209 1.08 13.19 -7.87
C GLY A 209 0.96 12.30 -6.64
N ALA A 210 1.32 11.02 -6.80
CA ALA A 210 1.26 10.02 -5.73
C ALA A 210 2.03 10.43 -4.46
N PHE A 211 3.14 11.18 -4.60
CA PHE A 211 3.89 11.67 -3.45
C PHE A 211 3.12 12.72 -2.66
N GLN A 212 2.37 13.61 -3.34
CA GLN A 212 1.47 14.55 -2.65
C GLN A 212 0.33 13.85 -1.94
N ALA A 213 -0.22 12.79 -2.55
CA ALA A 213 -1.23 11.96 -1.90
C ALA A 213 -0.70 11.35 -0.59
N VAL A 214 0.53 10.83 -0.61
CA VAL A 214 1.18 10.29 0.59
C VAL A 214 1.44 11.40 1.63
N ASP A 215 1.99 12.56 1.24
CA ASP A 215 2.22 13.69 2.15
C ASP A 215 0.92 14.17 2.80
N ARG A 216 -0.17 14.23 2.03
CA ARG A 216 -1.53 14.57 2.49
C ARG A 216 -2.03 13.58 3.53
N LEU A 217 -1.95 12.29 3.24
CA LEU A 217 -2.38 11.23 4.15
C LEU A 217 -1.57 11.23 5.44
N ASN A 218 -0.25 11.36 5.34
CA ASN A 218 0.63 11.44 6.49
C ASN A 218 0.34 12.68 7.35
N GLY A 219 0.16 13.86 6.73
CA GLY A 219 -0.22 15.08 7.45
C GLY A 219 -1.55 14.92 8.19
N LYS A 220 -2.54 14.30 7.54
CA LYS A 220 -3.84 14.02 8.15
C LYS A 220 -3.79 13.00 9.29
N LEU A 221 -3.04 11.93 9.14
CA LEU A 221 -2.90 10.88 10.15
C LEU A 221 -2.08 11.34 11.37
N LEU A 222 -1.02 12.12 11.15
CA LEU A 222 -0.09 12.51 12.21
C LEU A 222 -0.50 13.76 12.98
N CYS A 223 -1.02 14.77 12.28
CA CYS A 223 -1.23 16.10 12.89
C CYS A 223 -2.50 16.83 12.40
N GLY A 224 -3.31 16.20 11.54
CA GLY A 224 -4.53 16.79 10.97
C GLY A 224 -4.32 17.80 9.83
N CYS A 225 -3.07 18.03 9.41
CA CYS A 225 -2.71 19.04 8.41
C CYS A 225 -2.89 18.58 6.96
N ASP A 226 -2.76 19.52 6.02
CA ASP A 226 -2.95 19.23 4.60
C ASP A 226 -1.70 18.71 3.90
N ASP A 227 -0.56 18.88 4.53
CA ASP A 227 0.72 18.35 4.11
C ASP A 227 1.51 17.96 5.36
N VAL A 228 2.20 16.83 5.35
CA VAL A 228 3.01 16.37 6.49
C VAL A 228 4.11 17.37 6.86
N ASN A 229 4.58 18.14 5.90
CA ASN A 229 5.60 19.17 6.11
C ASN A 229 5.07 20.38 6.92
N GLU A 230 3.75 20.48 7.13
CA GLU A 230 3.12 21.49 7.98
C GLU A 230 3.00 21.04 9.44
N CYS A 231 3.25 19.75 9.75
CA CYS A 231 3.15 19.24 11.11
C CYS A 231 4.18 19.94 12.03
N ALA A 232 3.71 20.67 13.04
CA ALA A 232 4.61 21.24 14.04
C ALA A 232 5.24 20.13 14.89
N LEU A 233 6.56 20.23 15.14
CA LEU A 233 7.30 19.29 15.99
C LEU A 233 6.63 19.18 17.38
N GLY A 234 6.16 17.98 17.72
CA GLY A 234 5.57 17.68 19.02
C GLY A 234 4.10 18.10 19.21
N SER A 235 3.40 18.53 18.15
CA SER A 235 1.97 18.82 18.20
C SER A 235 1.16 17.92 17.26
N LEU A 236 0.06 17.37 17.77
CA LEU A 236 -0.88 16.53 17.02
C LEU A 236 -1.99 17.33 16.31
N THR A 237 -2.02 18.66 16.47
CA THR A 237 -3.12 19.49 15.94
C THR A 237 -2.68 20.85 15.40
N THR A 238 -1.39 21.16 15.44
CA THR A 238 -0.88 22.47 14.99
C THR A 238 -0.23 22.35 13.62
N CYS A 239 -0.81 23.05 12.65
CA CYS A 239 -0.26 23.20 11.31
C CYS A 239 0.49 24.53 11.22
N ASN A 240 1.78 24.47 10.93
CA ASN A 240 2.58 25.62 10.54
C ASN A 240 2.63 25.64 9.02
N PRO A 241 1.95 26.58 8.35
CA PRO A 241 2.00 26.65 6.90
C PRO A 241 3.45 26.77 6.45
N VAL A 242 3.88 25.91 5.54
CA VAL A 242 5.16 26.11 4.88
C VAL A 242 5.01 27.38 4.05
N GLU A 243 5.82 28.41 4.30
CA GLU A 243 5.80 29.62 3.47
C GLU A 243 5.99 29.17 2.01
N PRO A 244 5.13 29.61 1.07
CA PRO A 244 5.37 29.32 -0.33
C PRO A 244 6.77 29.84 -0.65
N ILE A 245 7.62 29.00 -1.23
CA ILE A 245 8.89 29.44 -1.79
C ILE A 245 8.51 30.57 -2.74
N GLN A 246 8.74 31.82 -2.32
CA GLN A 246 8.65 32.95 -3.22
C GLN A 246 9.74 32.70 -4.25
N ASN A 247 9.35 32.17 -5.41
CA ASN A 247 10.11 32.32 -6.64
C ASN A 247 10.20 33.83 -6.90
N SER A 248 11.17 34.44 -6.23
CA SER A 248 11.55 35.81 -6.38
C SER A 248 12.30 35.92 -7.70
N LYS A 249 11.49 36.15 -8.74
CA LYS A 249 11.81 36.78 -10.02
C LYS A 249 12.68 35.99 -11.01
N MET A 250 12.24 36.10 -12.27
CA MET A 250 13.07 35.96 -13.46
C MET A 250 14.46 36.56 -13.26
N ALA A 251 15.49 35.78 -13.54
CA ALA A 251 16.67 36.24 -14.23
C ALA A 251 16.81 35.39 -15.49
N VAL A 252 17.18 36.06 -16.59
CA VAL A 252 17.22 35.57 -17.99
C VAL A 252 17.91 34.23 -18.14
#